data_AF-A0A015M0I6-F1
#
_entry.id   AF-A0A015M0I6-F1
#
_cell.length_a   1.000
_cell.length_b   1.000
_cell.length_c   1.000
_cell.angle_alpha   90.00
_cell.angle_beta   90.00
_cell.angle_gamma   90.00
#
_symmetry.space_group_name_H-M   'P 1'
#
loop_
_entity.id
_entity.type
_entity.pdbx_description
1 polymer ?
#
loop_
_entity_poly.entity_id
_entity_poly.type
_entity_poly.pdbx_seq_one_letter_code
_entity_poly.pdbx_strand_id
1 'polypeptide(L)'
;MGNDFRWPTSMPQNTRDQVFWVFTDNDVTEDDQEYALNCIYFYNSLDNGMFDEHKQDWVLVYKQSVVEYGEKKSNKQRSDLDREMPGALYLPVDSLLRGEFLNPKIPAARAVLSQRSAGGGEYMIQVRVKRVGDENTNFITLAYRFNDTKNRNKLYKTVIDTGAPETILPYEVRSYLGTGWERQAVVAPGYGVPANLFLATDPFQVSIGDDNNWSRWVQTNTLWVWE
;
A
#
# COMPACT_ATOMS: atom_id res chain seq x y z
N MET A 1 -0.33 -5.10 24.96
CA MET A 1 0.13 -3.81 25.52
C MET A 1 -0.34 -3.70 26.96
N GLY A 2 0.49 -3.16 27.86
CA GLY A 2 0.12 -2.98 29.27
C GLY A 2 -0.84 -1.80 29.48
N ASN A 3 -1.45 -1.71 30.66
CA ASN A 3 -2.40 -0.64 31.02
C ASN A 3 -1.79 0.77 31.00
N ASP A 4 -0.46 0.89 31.01
CA ASP A 4 0.27 2.16 31.03
C ASP A 4 0.73 2.62 29.64
N PHE A 5 0.37 1.91 28.57
CA PHE A 5 0.77 2.28 27.22
C PHE A 5 0.18 3.63 26.81
N ARG A 6 1.03 4.49 26.24
CA ARG A 6 0.66 5.76 25.62
C ARG A 6 1.20 5.79 24.19
N TRP A 7 0.35 6.20 23.25
CA TRP A 7 0.78 6.44 21.88
C TRP A 7 1.80 7.58 21.82
N PRO A 8 2.86 7.47 21.00
CA PRO A 8 3.73 8.60 20.74
C PRO A 8 2.93 9.79 20.19
N THR A 9 3.19 10.97 20.71
CA THR A 9 2.45 12.21 20.41
C THR A 9 2.63 12.61 18.94
N SER A 10 3.85 12.49 18.40
CA SER A 10 4.15 12.81 17.01
C SER A 10 3.68 11.75 16.00
N MET A 11 3.23 10.58 16.45
CA MET A 11 2.73 9.52 15.57
C MET A 11 1.38 9.91 14.95
N PRO A 12 1.28 10.00 13.61
CA PRO A 12 0.03 10.28 12.91
C PRO A 12 -1.05 9.23 13.18
N GLN A 13 -2.33 9.63 13.16
CA GLN A 13 -3.44 8.73 13.51
C GLN A 13 -3.51 7.50 12.60
N ASN A 14 -3.33 7.66 11.29
CA ASN A 14 -3.27 6.54 10.35
C ASN A 14 -2.17 5.52 10.68
N THR A 15 -1.02 5.99 11.16
CA THR A 15 0.07 5.10 11.60
C THR A 15 -0.30 4.39 12.90
N ARG A 16 -0.98 5.06 13.84
CA ARG A 16 -1.49 4.43 15.07
C ARG A 16 -2.51 3.34 14.75
N ASP A 17 -3.43 3.61 13.81
CA ASP A 17 -4.46 2.66 13.40
C ASP A 17 -3.84 1.41 12.78
N GLN A 18 -2.83 1.58 11.91
CA GLN A 18 -2.08 0.48 11.33
C GLN A 18 -1.37 -0.36 12.42
N VAL A 19 -0.62 0.30 13.31
CA VAL A 19 0.10 -0.37 14.41
C VAL A 19 -0.88 -1.12 15.32
N PHE A 20 -2.02 -0.51 15.64
CA PHE A 20 -3.06 -1.16 16.42
C PHE A 20 -3.62 -2.40 15.73
N TRP A 21 -3.90 -2.31 14.42
CA TRP A 21 -4.39 -3.43 13.64
C TRP A 21 -3.42 -4.61 13.66
N VAL A 22 -2.11 -4.36 13.44
CA VAL A 22 -1.07 -5.40 13.49
C VAL A 22 -1.04 -6.14 14.84
N PHE A 23 -1.28 -5.45 15.95
CA PHE A 23 -1.28 -6.08 17.28
C PHE A 23 -2.61 -6.74 17.68
N THR A 24 -3.67 -6.55 16.91
CA THR A 24 -5.01 -7.06 17.24
C THR A 24 -5.52 -8.12 16.28
N ASP A 25 -4.94 -8.22 15.08
CA ASP A 25 -5.24 -9.27 14.13
C ASP A 25 -4.41 -10.54 14.42
N ASN A 26 -5.00 -11.71 14.16
CA ASN A 26 -4.34 -13.01 14.34
C ASN A 26 -3.63 -13.49 13.07
N ASP A 27 -3.90 -12.88 11.91
CA ASP A 27 -3.37 -13.28 10.59
C ASP A 27 -2.24 -12.35 10.10
N VAL A 28 -1.43 -11.81 11.01
CA VAL A 28 -0.29 -10.92 10.69
C VAL A 28 1.03 -11.68 10.59
N THR A 29 1.93 -11.22 9.72
CA THR A 29 3.26 -11.82 9.61
C THR A 29 4.21 -11.30 10.70
N GLU A 30 5.27 -12.05 11.03
CA GLU A 30 6.32 -11.60 11.96
C GLU A 30 6.94 -10.26 11.51
N ASP A 31 7.08 -10.16 10.20
CA ASP A 31 7.44 -9.01 9.40
C ASP A 31 6.57 -7.77 9.66
N ASP A 32 5.25 -7.93 9.74
CA ASP A 32 4.32 -6.84 10.06
C ASP A 32 4.47 -6.42 11.53
N GLN A 33 4.64 -7.38 12.44
CA GLN A 33 4.84 -7.13 13.86
C GLN A 33 6.13 -6.35 14.13
N GLU A 34 7.23 -6.74 13.47
CA GLU A 34 8.52 -6.05 13.54
C GLU A 34 8.40 -4.60 13.04
N TYR A 35 7.69 -4.38 11.93
CA TYR A 35 7.40 -3.04 11.43
C TYR A 35 6.60 -2.19 12.42
N ALA A 36 5.57 -2.76 13.04
CA ALA A 36 4.76 -2.06 14.03
C ALA A 36 5.57 -1.66 15.27
N LEU A 37 6.47 -2.53 15.73
CA LEU A 37 7.40 -2.23 16.83
C LEU A 37 8.39 -1.13 16.45
N ASN A 38 8.94 -1.18 15.23
CA ASN A 38 9.86 -0.15 14.72
C ASN A 38 9.18 1.21 14.57
N CYS A 39 7.90 1.25 14.20
CA CYS A 39 7.09 2.48 14.21
C CYS A 39 6.99 3.06 15.62
N ILE A 40 6.62 2.26 16.62
CA ILE A 40 6.53 2.72 18.01
C ILE A 40 7.87 3.27 18.49
N TYR A 41 8.96 2.56 18.21
CA TYR A 41 10.30 3.00 18.57
C TYR A 41 10.65 4.34 17.93
N PHE A 42 10.50 4.48 16.61
CA PHE A 42 10.84 5.70 15.88
C PHE A 42 10.13 6.93 16.45
N TYR A 43 8.81 6.87 16.64
CA TYR A 43 8.07 8.04 17.11
C TYR A 43 8.31 8.34 18.60
N ASN A 44 8.56 7.32 19.44
CA ASN A 44 9.02 7.56 20.82
C ASN A 44 10.39 8.25 20.83
N SER A 45 11.32 7.79 20.00
CA SER A 45 12.64 8.40 19.86
C SER A 45 12.55 9.84 19.35
N LEU A 46 11.65 10.10 18.39
CA LEU A 46 11.36 11.43 17.89
C LEU A 46 10.80 12.36 18.98
N ASP A 47 9.80 11.90 19.73
CA ASP A 47 9.20 12.67 20.83
C ASP A 47 10.19 12.99 21.95
N ASN A 48 11.16 12.11 22.18
CA ASN A 48 12.22 12.26 23.18
C ASN A 48 13.43 13.08 22.68
N GLY A 49 13.39 13.63 21.46
CA GLY A 49 14.46 14.46 20.92
C GLY A 49 15.70 13.70 20.44
N MET A 50 15.63 12.37 20.27
CA MET A 50 16.79 11.55 19.87
C MET A 50 17.37 11.95 18.50
N PHE A 51 16.56 12.57 17.64
CA PHE A 51 16.95 12.94 16.28
C PHE A 51 17.24 14.44 16.10
N ASP A 52 17.44 15.18 17.20
CA ASP A 52 17.61 16.64 17.13
C ASP A 52 18.84 17.09 16.34
N GLU A 53 19.90 16.27 16.30
CA GLU A 53 21.10 16.52 15.49
C GLU A 53 20.95 16.02 14.02
N HIS A 54 19.89 15.27 13.74
CA HIS A 54 19.65 14.56 12.48
C HIS A 54 18.37 15.04 11.77
N LYS A 55 17.99 16.31 11.96
CA LYS A 55 16.68 16.85 11.51
C LYS A 55 16.41 16.73 10.02
N GLN A 56 17.45 16.67 9.19
CA GLN A 56 17.34 16.56 7.74
C GLN A 56 17.52 15.11 7.24
N ASP A 57 17.87 14.19 8.12
CA ASP A 57 18.20 12.83 7.75
C ASP A 57 16.97 11.94 7.63
N TRP A 58 17.16 10.85 6.91
CA TRP A 58 16.31 9.67 6.93
C TRP A 58 16.89 8.67 7.91
N VAL A 59 16.03 8.11 8.75
CA VAL A 59 16.42 7.16 9.80
C VAL A 59 15.94 5.78 9.42
N LEU A 60 16.88 4.83 9.43
CA LEU A 60 16.59 3.40 9.39
C LEU A 60 16.45 2.87 10.80
N VAL A 61 15.29 2.32 11.12
CA VAL A 61 15.02 1.62 12.37
C VAL A 61 14.76 0.15 12.07
N TYR A 62 15.44 -0.71 12.81
CA TYR A 62 15.24 -2.15 12.76
C TYR A 62 15.54 -2.78 14.11
N LYS A 63 14.75 -3.78 14.52
CA LYS A 63 14.81 -4.41 15.84
C LYS A 63 14.81 -3.38 16.96
N GLN A 64 13.97 -2.35 16.79
CA GLN A 64 13.76 -1.26 17.73
C GLN A 64 15.07 -0.53 18.09
N SER A 65 15.92 -0.33 17.08
CA SER A 65 17.18 0.40 17.19
C SER A 65 17.46 1.19 15.92
N VAL A 66 18.16 2.31 16.04
CA VAL A 66 18.64 3.06 14.87
C VAL A 66 19.82 2.31 14.25
N VAL A 67 19.70 2.03 12.95
CA VAL A 67 20.74 1.34 12.17
C VAL A 67 21.54 2.32 11.33
N GLU A 68 20.88 3.29 10.72
CA GLU A 68 21.50 4.21 9.76
C GLU A 68 20.80 5.58 9.79
N TYR A 69 21.59 6.65 9.68
CA TYR A 69 21.15 7.96 9.24
C TYR A 69 21.64 8.19 7.81
N GLY A 70 20.79 8.70 6.93
CA GLY A 70 21.18 8.92 5.54
C GLY A 70 20.19 9.76 4.75
N GLU A 71 20.28 9.66 3.42
CA GLU A 71 19.42 10.37 2.49
C GLU A 71 18.31 9.47 1.93
N LYS A 72 17.31 10.07 1.28
CA LYS A 72 16.22 9.33 0.63
C LYS A 72 16.76 8.23 -0.30
N LYS A 73 16.44 6.97 0.02
CA LYS A 73 16.77 5.81 -0.81
C LYS A 73 15.89 5.75 -2.06
N SER A 74 16.46 5.32 -3.18
CA SER A 74 15.74 5.02 -4.42
C SER A 74 14.82 3.80 -4.26
N ASN A 75 13.84 3.63 -5.16
CA ASN A 75 12.91 2.49 -5.11
C ASN A 75 13.64 1.13 -5.09
N LYS A 76 14.73 0.99 -5.86
CA LYS A 76 15.53 -0.23 -5.86
C LYS A 76 16.17 -0.50 -4.50
N GLN A 77 16.82 0.51 -3.91
CA GLN A 77 17.43 0.38 -2.59
C GLN A 77 16.41 0.06 -1.49
N ARG A 78 15.17 0.56 -1.62
CA ARG A 78 14.08 0.25 -0.70
C ARG A 78 13.62 -1.20 -0.84
N SER A 79 13.51 -1.71 -2.07
CA SER A 79 13.18 -3.12 -2.35
C SER A 79 14.28 -4.06 -1.83
N ASP A 80 15.55 -3.72 -2.05
CA ASP A 80 16.69 -4.47 -1.51
C ASP A 80 16.65 -4.50 0.04
N LEU A 81 16.31 -3.37 0.67
CA LEU A 81 16.19 -3.24 2.12
C LEU A 81 15.04 -4.08 2.72
N ASP A 82 13.89 -4.16 2.05
CA ASP A 82 12.78 -5.02 2.48
C ASP A 82 13.16 -6.50 2.45
N ARG A 83 14.02 -6.91 1.50
CA ARG A 83 14.53 -8.28 1.41
C ARG A 83 15.58 -8.59 2.49
N GLU A 84 16.45 -7.64 2.80
CA GLU A 84 17.56 -7.83 3.74
C GLU A 84 17.15 -7.66 5.20
N MET A 85 16.23 -6.72 5.47
CA MET A 85 15.79 -6.33 6.80
C MET A 85 14.26 -6.27 6.84
N PRO A 86 13.58 -7.42 6.73
CA PRO A 86 12.13 -7.48 6.70
C PRO A 86 11.52 -6.83 7.95
N GLY A 87 10.64 -5.85 7.74
CA GLY A 87 10.00 -5.07 8.81
C GLY A 87 10.78 -3.82 9.25
N ALA A 88 11.89 -3.48 8.59
CA ALA A 88 12.58 -2.24 8.86
C ALA A 88 11.76 -1.01 8.43
N LEU A 89 11.88 0.07 9.21
CA LEU A 89 11.26 1.35 8.95
C LEU A 89 12.30 2.33 8.42
N TYR A 90 12.01 3.01 7.32
CA TYR A 90 12.87 4.07 6.77
C TYR A 90 12.08 5.34 6.51
N LEU A 91 12.21 6.34 7.38
CA LEU A 91 11.43 7.59 7.32
C LEU A 91 12.31 8.83 7.55
N PRO A 92 11.96 9.99 6.96
CA PRO A 92 12.62 11.24 7.28
C PRO A 92 12.24 11.74 8.68
N VAL A 93 13.20 12.37 9.35
CA VAL A 93 12.98 13.07 10.63
C VAL A 93 12.08 14.29 10.44
N ASP A 94 12.30 15.04 9.35
CA ASP A 94 11.50 16.20 8.98
C ASP A 94 10.02 15.85 8.78
N SER A 95 9.14 16.58 9.48
CA SER A 95 7.71 16.28 9.51
C SER A 95 6.98 16.65 8.22
N LEU A 96 7.45 17.64 7.47
CA LEU A 96 6.87 18.05 6.19
C LEU A 96 7.23 17.03 5.11
N LEU A 97 8.50 16.64 5.02
CA LEU A 97 8.96 15.59 4.12
C LEU A 97 8.30 14.26 4.43
N ARG A 98 8.12 13.93 5.72
CA ARG A 98 7.37 12.74 6.12
C ARG A 98 5.91 12.84 5.68
N GLY A 99 5.26 14.00 5.86
CA GLY A 99 3.89 14.23 5.40
C GLY A 99 3.73 14.05 3.89
N GLU A 100 4.64 14.59 3.09
CA GLU A 100 4.63 14.41 1.62
C GLU A 100 4.93 12.98 1.19
N PHE A 101 5.86 12.32 1.88
CA PHE A 101 6.22 10.93 1.58
C PHE A 101 5.09 9.96 1.91
N LEU A 102 4.38 10.21 3.02
CA LEU A 102 3.21 9.42 3.43
C LEU A 102 1.94 9.75 2.64
N ASN A 103 1.88 10.91 1.97
CA ASN A 103 0.73 11.36 1.17
C ASN A 103 1.19 11.97 -0.18
N PRO A 104 1.66 11.16 -1.15
CA PRO A 104 2.08 11.68 -2.45
C PRO A 104 0.89 12.30 -3.23
N LYS A 105 1.13 13.46 -3.86
CA LYS A 105 0.16 14.08 -4.80
C LYS A 105 0.14 13.31 -6.11
N ILE A 106 -1.04 12.83 -6.51
CA ILE A 106 -1.23 11.96 -7.67
C ILE A 106 -1.58 12.80 -8.92
N PRO A 107 -0.90 12.61 -10.08
CA PRO A 107 -1.26 13.26 -11.34
C PRO A 107 -2.54 12.67 -11.96
N ALA A 108 -3.27 13.48 -12.74
CA ALA A 108 -4.57 13.11 -13.30
C ALA A 108 -4.52 11.97 -14.35
N ALA A 109 -5.52 11.09 -14.33
CA ALA A 109 -5.64 9.90 -15.17
C ALA A 109 -5.91 10.20 -16.67
N ARG A 110 -5.54 9.25 -17.55
CA ARG A 110 -5.82 9.26 -19.00
C ARG A 110 -6.98 8.29 -19.35
N ALA A 111 -7.81 8.67 -20.32
CA ALA A 111 -9.02 7.96 -20.70
C ALA A 111 -8.78 6.59 -21.38
N VAL A 112 -9.69 5.64 -21.12
CA VAL A 112 -9.73 4.29 -21.70
C VAL A 112 -11.16 3.98 -22.18
N LEU A 113 -11.31 3.27 -23.30
CA LEU A 113 -12.61 2.86 -23.86
C LEU A 113 -13.22 1.70 -23.06
N SER A 114 -14.54 1.69 -22.91
CA SER A 114 -15.24 0.83 -21.95
C SER A 114 -16.68 0.49 -22.35
N GLN A 115 -17.23 -0.62 -21.83
CA GLN A 115 -18.63 -1.03 -22.07
C GLN A 115 -19.55 -0.57 -20.93
N ARG A 116 -20.76 -0.10 -21.29
CA ARG A 116 -21.78 0.33 -20.32
C ARG A 116 -22.52 -0.86 -19.71
N SER A 117 -22.78 -0.80 -18.41
CA SER A 117 -23.70 -1.71 -17.73
C SER A 117 -25.11 -1.63 -18.34
N ALA A 118 -25.92 -2.69 -18.20
CA ALA A 118 -27.27 -2.78 -18.76
C ALA A 118 -28.24 -1.67 -18.27
N GLY A 119 -27.90 -0.98 -17.18
CA GLY A 119 -28.62 0.20 -16.66
C GLY A 119 -28.08 1.55 -17.15
N GLY A 120 -27.10 1.55 -18.06
CA GLY A 120 -26.59 2.74 -18.76
C GLY A 120 -25.63 3.64 -17.97
N GLY A 121 -25.33 3.34 -16.70
CA GLY A 121 -24.65 4.28 -15.79
C GLY A 121 -23.15 4.05 -15.52
N GLU A 122 -22.62 2.84 -15.68
CA GLU A 122 -21.26 2.50 -15.25
C GLU A 122 -20.50 1.77 -16.35
N TYR A 123 -19.23 2.11 -16.53
CA TYR A 123 -18.34 1.46 -17.48
C TYR A 123 -17.57 0.33 -16.79
N MET A 124 -17.93 -0.93 -17.07
CA MET A 124 -17.34 -2.09 -16.39
C MET A 124 -16.32 -2.79 -17.30
N ILE A 125 -15.27 -3.32 -16.69
CA ILE A 125 -14.21 -4.10 -17.37
C ILE A 125 -13.85 -5.33 -16.55
N GLN A 126 -13.16 -6.28 -17.17
CA GLN A 126 -12.38 -7.27 -16.44
C GLN A 126 -10.93 -6.80 -16.34
N VAL A 127 -10.26 -7.14 -15.24
CA VAL A 127 -8.86 -6.76 -15.00
C VAL A 127 -8.07 -8.01 -14.67
N ARG A 128 -6.89 -8.16 -15.28
CA ARG A 128 -5.90 -9.17 -14.93
C ARG A 128 -4.65 -8.52 -14.40
N VAL A 129 -4.05 -9.12 -13.39
CA VAL A 129 -2.82 -8.61 -12.76
C VAL A 129 -1.83 -9.76 -12.57
N LYS A 130 -0.57 -9.50 -12.89
CA LYS A 130 0.54 -10.41 -12.61
C LYS A 130 1.83 -9.66 -12.32
N ARG A 131 2.83 -10.37 -11.82
CA ARG A 131 4.17 -9.83 -11.67
C ARG A 131 4.85 -9.66 -13.02
N VAL A 132 5.79 -8.72 -13.09
CA VAL A 132 6.70 -8.64 -14.22
C VAL A 132 7.60 -9.88 -14.23
N GLY A 133 7.69 -10.54 -15.38
CA GLY A 133 8.51 -11.75 -15.57
C GLY A 133 7.73 -13.06 -15.41
N ASP A 134 6.53 -13.03 -14.82
CA ASP A 134 5.69 -14.22 -14.71
C ASP A 134 5.14 -14.65 -16.08
N GLU A 135 5.00 -15.97 -16.25
CA GLU A 135 4.34 -16.56 -17.41
C GLU A 135 2.90 -16.01 -17.56
N ASN A 136 2.36 -16.04 -18.78
CA ASN A 136 0.99 -15.58 -19.08
C ASN A 136 -0.10 -16.52 -18.54
N THR A 137 0.21 -17.30 -17.50
CA THR A 137 -0.65 -18.28 -16.82
C THR A 137 -0.75 -18.00 -15.33
N ASN A 138 0.22 -17.28 -14.74
CA ASN A 138 0.22 -16.91 -13.32
C ASN A 138 -0.30 -15.48 -13.13
N PHE A 139 -1.62 -15.31 -13.16
CA PHE A 139 -2.27 -14.01 -13.00
C PHE A 139 -3.61 -14.16 -12.29
N ILE A 140 -3.97 -13.15 -11.49
CA ILE A 140 -5.32 -13.05 -10.93
C ILE A 140 -6.23 -12.35 -11.95
N THR A 141 -7.48 -12.83 -12.06
CA THR A 141 -8.52 -12.19 -12.87
C THR A 141 -9.64 -11.67 -11.97
N LEU A 142 -9.94 -10.39 -12.11
CA LEU A 142 -11.10 -9.72 -11.54
C LEU A 142 -12.17 -9.61 -12.63
N ALA A 143 -13.26 -10.35 -12.46
CA ALA A 143 -14.40 -10.27 -13.35
C ALA A 143 -15.11 -8.91 -13.22
N TYR A 144 -16.07 -8.64 -14.10
CA TYR A 144 -16.94 -7.46 -14.02
C TYR A 144 -17.62 -7.31 -12.66
N ARG A 145 -17.98 -8.47 -12.08
CA ARG A 145 -18.60 -8.63 -10.78
C ARG A 145 -17.93 -9.78 -10.08
N PHE A 146 -17.50 -9.58 -8.84
CA PHE A 146 -16.90 -10.63 -8.03
C PHE A 146 -17.35 -10.48 -6.58
N ASN A 147 -17.39 -11.59 -5.86
CA ASN A 147 -17.65 -11.58 -4.43
C ASN A 147 -16.33 -11.54 -3.69
N ASP A 148 -16.19 -10.58 -2.79
CA ASP A 148 -15.13 -10.57 -1.81
C ASP A 148 -15.51 -11.55 -0.69
N THR A 149 -14.90 -12.72 -0.74
CA THR A 149 -15.17 -13.81 0.21
C THR A 149 -14.66 -13.50 1.61
N LYS A 150 -13.71 -12.57 1.75
CA LYS A 150 -13.16 -12.15 3.04
C LYS A 150 -14.04 -11.08 3.70
N ASN A 151 -14.73 -10.26 2.94
CA ASN A 151 -15.66 -9.24 3.42
C ASN A 151 -17.13 -9.68 3.28
N ARG A 152 -17.50 -10.77 3.96
CA ARG A 152 -18.90 -11.26 4.07
C ARG A 152 -19.59 -11.53 2.72
N ASN A 153 -18.85 -11.95 1.69
CA ASN A 153 -19.36 -12.16 0.33
C ASN A 153 -19.99 -10.90 -0.28
N LYS A 154 -19.45 -9.72 0.05
CA LYS A 154 -19.91 -8.47 -0.54
C LYS A 154 -19.61 -8.48 -2.05
N LEU A 155 -20.62 -8.11 -2.83
CA LEU A 155 -20.51 -8.05 -4.28
C LEU A 155 -19.85 -6.74 -4.70
N TYR A 156 -18.71 -6.85 -5.37
CA TYR A 156 -17.99 -5.73 -5.98
C TYR A 156 -18.13 -5.73 -7.50
N LYS A 157 -17.85 -4.56 -8.08
CA LYS A 157 -17.78 -4.36 -9.53
C LYS A 157 -16.45 -3.74 -9.89
N THR A 158 -15.89 -4.17 -11.02
CA THR A 158 -14.69 -3.55 -11.58
C THR A 158 -15.12 -2.48 -12.58
N VAL A 159 -14.80 -1.23 -12.29
CA VAL A 159 -15.26 -0.06 -13.05
C VAL A 159 -14.09 0.79 -13.55
N ILE A 160 -14.25 1.39 -14.73
CA ILE A 160 -13.39 2.48 -15.17
C ILE A 160 -13.93 3.77 -14.57
N ASP A 161 -13.17 4.32 -13.64
CA ASP A 161 -13.44 5.60 -13.01
C ASP A 161 -12.47 6.66 -13.55
N THR A 162 -12.95 7.54 -14.43
CA THR A 162 -12.15 8.64 -14.98
C THR A 162 -11.89 9.75 -13.95
N GLY A 163 -12.60 9.74 -12.82
CA GLY A 163 -12.38 10.65 -11.70
C GLY A 163 -11.34 10.14 -10.70
N ALA A 164 -11.02 8.84 -10.73
CA ALA A 164 -9.99 8.25 -9.89
C ALA A 164 -8.59 8.55 -10.48
N PRO A 165 -7.65 9.07 -9.66
CA PRO A 165 -6.34 9.44 -10.16
C PRO A 165 -5.43 8.22 -10.38
N GLU A 166 -5.74 7.10 -9.72
CA GLU A 166 -4.96 5.85 -9.77
C GLU A 166 -5.85 4.62 -9.84
N THR A 167 -5.24 3.50 -10.27
CA THR A 167 -5.91 2.21 -10.29
C THR A 167 -5.84 1.59 -8.90
N ILE A 168 -6.99 1.46 -8.26
CA ILE A 168 -7.14 0.78 -6.99
C ILE A 168 -7.87 -0.54 -7.22
N LEU A 169 -7.24 -1.63 -6.82
CA LEU A 169 -7.74 -2.98 -6.94
C LEU A 169 -8.15 -3.51 -5.55
N PRO A 170 -8.94 -4.58 -5.47
CA PRO A 170 -9.34 -5.14 -4.18
C PRO A 170 -8.18 -5.94 -3.56
N TYR A 171 -8.23 -6.16 -2.24
CA TYR A 171 -7.19 -6.83 -1.45
C TYR A 171 -6.77 -8.19 -1.99
N GLU A 172 -7.69 -8.91 -2.66
CA GLU A 172 -7.46 -10.23 -3.23
C GLU A 172 -6.25 -10.26 -4.16
N VAL A 173 -5.97 -9.16 -4.87
CA VAL A 173 -4.79 -9.05 -5.75
C VAL A 173 -3.50 -9.17 -4.94
N ARG A 174 -3.39 -8.44 -3.83
CA ARG A 174 -2.25 -8.55 -2.92
C ARG A 174 -2.18 -9.92 -2.28
N SER A 175 -3.31 -10.45 -1.82
CA SER A 175 -3.34 -11.77 -1.19
C SER A 175 -2.92 -12.91 -2.12
N TYR A 176 -3.23 -12.81 -3.41
CA TYR A 176 -2.87 -13.81 -4.42
C TYR A 176 -1.42 -13.66 -4.88
N LEU A 177 -0.99 -12.42 -5.14
CA LEU A 177 0.35 -12.18 -5.69
C LEU A 177 1.44 -12.22 -4.61
N GLY A 178 1.14 -11.91 -3.36
CA GLY A 178 2.09 -11.95 -2.24
C GLY A 178 2.85 -10.63 -2.06
N THR A 179 4.19 -10.67 -2.11
CA THR A 179 5.12 -9.55 -1.87
C THR A 179 5.03 -8.38 -2.89
N GLY A 180 5.84 -7.33 -2.77
CA GLY A 180 5.89 -6.25 -3.76
C GLY A 180 4.87 -5.13 -3.52
N TRP A 181 4.44 -4.97 -2.28
CA TRP A 181 3.57 -3.88 -1.83
C TRP A 181 4.27 -3.15 -0.67
N GLU A 182 4.04 -1.84 -0.57
CA GLU A 182 4.41 -1.05 0.59
C GLU A 182 3.75 -1.69 1.81
N ARG A 183 4.47 -1.78 2.92
CA ARG A 183 3.89 -2.26 4.19
C ARG A 183 3.03 -1.19 4.84
N GLN A 184 3.32 0.08 4.58
CA GLN A 184 2.57 1.18 5.17
C GLN A 184 1.26 1.39 4.42
N ALA A 185 0.14 1.23 5.15
CA ALA A 185 -1.16 1.61 4.64
C ALA A 185 -1.30 3.14 4.66
N VAL A 186 -1.88 3.69 3.61
CA VAL A 186 -2.41 5.06 3.62
C VAL A 186 -3.92 5.00 3.68
N VAL A 187 -4.55 5.90 4.44
CA VAL A 187 -6.01 6.00 4.45
C VAL A 187 -6.45 6.59 3.11
N ALA A 188 -7.41 5.95 2.45
CA ALA A 188 -7.89 6.44 1.17
C ALA A 188 -8.39 7.89 1.27
N PRO A 189 -7.94 8.79 0.39
CA PRO A 189 -8.48 10.14 0.33
C PRO A 189 -9.85 10.13 -0.37
N GLY A 190 -10.90 10.60 0.31
CA GLY A 190 -12.23 10.79 -0.30
C GLY A 190 -13.05 9.50 -0.40
N TYR A 191 -13.25 8.98 -1.62
CA TYR A 191 -14.07 7.78 -1.82
C TYR A 191 -13.39 6.56 -1.21
N GLY A 192 -14.08 5.88 -0.30
CA GLY A 192 -13.54 4.71 0.41
C GLY A 192 -12.95 5.00 1.79
N VAL A 193 -12.95 6.25 2.29
CA VAL A 193 -12.65 6.53 3.71
C VAL A 193 -13.55 5.68 4.62
N PRO A 194 -13.04 5.00 5.66
CA PRO A 194 -11.66 5.03 6.17
C PRO A 194 -10.79 3.84 5.75
N ALA A 195 -11.08 3.17 4.62
CA ALA A 195 -10.36 1.98 4.21
C ALA A 195 -8.89 2.26 3.90
N ASN A 196 -8.07 1.23 4.10
CA ASN A 196 -6.63 1.27 3.96
C ASN A 196 -6.25 0.99 2.50
N LEU A 197 -5.17 1.64 2.06
CA LEU A 197 -4.59 1.45 0.73
C LEU A 197 -3.12 1.08 0.84
N PHE A 198 -2.70 0.06 0.11
CA PHE A 198 -1.29 -0.30 -0.03
C PHE A 198 -0.82 -0.06 -1.45
N LEU A 199 0.24 0.72 -1.60
CA LEU A 199 0.86 1.02 -2.89
C LEU A 199 1.78 -0.15 -3.30
N ALA A 200 1.85 -0.47 -4.58
CA ALA A 200 2.83 -1.39 -5.11
C ALA A 200 4.26 -0.84 -4.98
N THR A 201 5.18 -1.60 -4.39
CA THR A 201 6.63 -1.30 -4.42
C THR A 201 7.30 -1.88 -5.65
N ASP A 202 6.81 -3.03 -6.11
CA ASP A 202 7.29 -3.70 -7.32
C ASP A 202 6.45 -3.32 -8.55
N PRO A 203 7.04 -3.37 -9.75
CA PRO A 203 6.27 -3.23 -10.97
C PRO A 203 5.38 -4.46 -11.18
N PHE A 204 4.10 -4.22 -11.49
CA PHE A 204 3.15 -5.25 -11.91
C PHE A 204 2.74 -5.04 -13.36
N GLN A 205 2.21 -6.08 -14.01
CA GLN A 205 1.59 -5.97 -15.32
C GLN A 205 0.08 -6.09 -15.19
N VAL A 206 -0.63 -5.16 -15.81
CA VAL A 206 -2.09 -5.13 -15.87
C VAL A 206 -2.54 -5.33 -17.31
N SER A 207 -3.58 -6.13 -17.50
CA SER A 207 -4.31 -6.25 -18.75
C SER A 207 -5.79 -6.05 -18.45
N ILE A 208 -6.47 -5.27 -19.29
CA ILE A 208 -7.91 -5.03 -19.17
C ILE A 208 -8.62 -5.64 -20.36
N GLY A 209 -9.86 -6.06 -20.18
CA GLY A 209 -10.57 -6.73 -21.26
C GLY A 209 -12.03 -7.00 -20.99
N ASP A 210 -12.57 -7.81 -21.89
CA ASP A 210 -13.87 -8.45 -21.79
C ASP A 210 -13.72 -9.99 -21.86
N ASP A 211 -14.84 -10.69 -21.98
CA ASP A 211 -14.86 -12.16 -22.04
C ASP A 211 -14.03 -12.72 -23.21
N ASN A 212 -13.87 -11.95 -24.29
CA ASN A 212 -13.32 -12.41 -25.57
C ASN A 212 -12.03 -11.69 -25.99
N ASN A 213 -11.77 -10.50 -25.48
CA ASN A 213 -10.70 -9.61 -25.93
C ASN A 213 -9.96 -9.02 -24.75
N TRP A 214 -8.63 -9.06 -24.82
CA TRP A 214 -7.75 -8.54 -23.79
C TRP A 214 -6.76 -7.55 -24.40
N SER A 215 -6.51 -6.46 -23.68
CA SER A 215 -5.41 -5.57 -24.01
C SER A 215 -4.08 -6.32 -23.86
N ARG A 216 -3.04 -5.80 -24.52
CA ARG A 216 -1.67 -6.19 -24.15
C ARG A 216 -1.43 -5.92 -22.67
N TRP A 217 -0.50 -6.67 -22.08
CA TRP A 217 0.02 -6.38 -20.76
C TRP A 217 0.73 -5.04 -20.74
N VAL A 218 0.40 -4.20 -19.77
CA VAL A 218 1.04 -2.90 -19.52
C VAL A 218 1.66 -2.95 -18.14
N GLN A 219 2.95 -2.67 -18.06
CA GLN A 219 3.62 -2.54 -16.78
C GLN A 219 3.22 -1.23 -16.09
N THR A 220 2.97 -1.28 -14.79
CA THR A 220 2.65 -0.14 -13.93
C THR A 220 3.38 -0.23 -12.60
N ASN A 221 3.67 0.92 -12.01
CA ASN A 221 4.36 1.08 -10.73
C ASN A 221 3.50 1.87 -9.73
N THR A 222 2.23 2.12 -10.04
CA THR A 222 1.34 3.02 -9.29
C THR A 222 0.02 2.32 -8.93
N LEU A 223 0.10 1.01 -8.70
CA LEU A 223 -1.07 0.19 -8.45
C LEU A 223 -1.33 0.16 -6.94
N TRP A 224 -2.57 0.39 -6.55
CA TRP A 224 -2.99 0.33 -5.15
C TRP A 224 -3.92 -0.84 -4.93
N VAL A 225 -3.96 -1.34 -3.69
CA VAL A 225 -4.99 -2.28 -3.25
C VAL A 225 -5.69 -1.79 -2.00
N TRP A 226 -7.00 -2.03 -1.93
CA TRP A 226 -7.80 -1.86 -0.72
C TRP A 226 -7.43 -2.89 0.36
N GLU A 227 -7.71 -2.52 1.60
CA GLU A 227 -7.96 -3.41 2.75
C GLU A 227 -9.14 -2.88 3.57
#